data_AF-Q0DW05-F1
#
_entry.id   AF-Q0DW05-F1
#
_cell.length_a   1.000
_cell.length_b   1.000
_cell.length_c   1.000
_cell.angle_alpha   90.00
_cell.angle_beta   90.00
_cell.angle_gamma   90.00
#
_symmetry.space_group_name_H-M   'P 1'
#
loop_
_entity.id
_entity.type
_entity.pdbx_description
1 polymer ?
#
loop_
_entity_poly.entity_id
_entity_poly.type
_entity_poly.pdbx_seq_one_letter_code
_entity_poly.pdbx_strand_id
1 'polypeptide(L)'
;GELAASSSSFTLTSPGLRPPTHAASTPPPPPWLDDADHHHDNAFLHWVINDHHHPLLDLDDVDLDYAKPAPFFFADRGLHHHHPASSSFPNPKPTADDNTSTVEQLVQAAKLTEAGDVLAARHILARPAINYRLPASAAPPLLRSALYFKDALRRALISDDDSSSSSTPPPPLHEPHPHDLLLKLTSYKSFSDLSPLLHFAHFTCVQAVLDELAPSASCIHLLDFDIGVGEQWASLMHDLAHRHPGVALKVTALNVTASSSSHHPLQLQLIHDTLSTFAADLSVPFRFAAFNLDATDLTPLLAVAAATDAIAVHLPVGSVHATAVPSVLHLVRRLGAKLVVSVDRGCDRGELPFAAHLLQALRSTVSLLESLDAMGTDSDVAAKIERFWVQPKIQECVRAAVGVGGDKTAASAWRATLASAGFVPVQVSSMAEAQAESLLKKLPVRGFRLERRAGSLFLHWQRGELASVSAWRC
;
A
#
# COMPACT_ATOMS: atom_id res chain seq x y z
N GLY A 1 16.18 -30.32 -63.25
CA GLY A 1 16.59 -28.90 -63.32
C GLY A 1 16.27 -28.21 -62.01
N GLU A 2 16.96 -28.45 -60.90
CA GLU A 2 18.41 -28.69 -60.74
C GLU A 2 19.26 -27.59 -61.37
N LEU A 3 20.08 -26.96 -60.52
CA LEU A 3 21.54 -27.00 -60.65
C LEU A 3 22.15 -26.64 -59.29
N ALA A 4 23.12 -27.45 -58.84
CA ALA A 4 23.81 -27.28 -57.57
C ALA A 4 25.33 -27.44 -57.78
N ALA A 5 26.13 -26.76 -56.96
CA ALA A 5 27.57 -26.99 -56.75
C ALA A 5 27.88 -26.54 -55.30
N SER A 6 28.53 -27.31 -54.41
CA SER A 6 29.85 -27.98 -54.49
C SER A 6 30.99 -26.95 -54.63
N SER A 7 32.03 -26.87 -53.80
CA SER A 7 32.46 -27.66 -52.63
C SER A 7 33.28 -26.71 -51.67
N SER A 8 33.97 -27.06 -50.58
CA SER A 8 34.60 -28.31 -50.11
C SER A 8 34.60 -28.41 -48.56
N SER A 9 35.08 -29.53 -48.01
CA SER A 9 35.26 -29.81 -46.57
C SER A 9 36.66 -29.53 -46.02
N PHE A 10 36.79 -29.21 -44.73
CA PHE A 10 37.89 -29.72 -43.89
C PHE A 10 37.39 -30.00 -42.47
N THR A 11 37.77 -31.15 -41.92
CA THR A 11 37.33 -31.64 -40.61
C THR A 11 38.55 -31.89 -39.73
N LEU A 12 38.54 -31.39 -38.49
CA LEU A 12 39.46 -31.81 -37.43
C LEU A 12 38.67 -31.96 -36.13
N THR A 13 38.96 -33.03 -35.39
CA THR A 13 38.12 -33.53 -34.30
C THR A 13 38.75 -33.38 -32.91
N SER A 14 37.88 -33.21 -31.91
CA SER A 14 38.09 -33.46 -30.47
C SER A 14 39.01 -32.52 -29.66
N PRO A 15 38.86 -32.46 -28.31
CA PRO A 15 37.70 -32.86 -27.48
C PRO A 15 37.30 -31.84 -26.39
N GLY A 16 36.03 -31.92 -25.96
CA GLY A 16 35.58 -31.72 -24.58
C GLY A 16 36.02 -30.50 -23.77
N LEU A 17 35.25 -29.42 -23.84
CA LEU A 17 35.21 -28.38 -22.80
C LEU A 17 33.77 -28.22 -22.29
N ARG A 18 33.55 -28.55 -21.00
CA ARG A 18 32.31 -28.24 -20.28
C ARG A 18 32.14 -26.71 -20.21
N PRO A 19 30.93 -26.16 -20.36
CA PRO A 19 30.69 -24.77 -19.99
C PRO A 19 30.91 -24.61 -18.47
N PRO A 20 31.44 -23.47 -18.01
CA PRO A 20 31.65 -23.24 -16.59
C PRO A 20 30.29 -23.11 -15.90
N THR A 21 29.96 -24.06 -15.03
CA THR A 21 28.88 -23.90 -14.06
C THR A 21 29.35 -22.91 -12.99
N HIS A 22 29.30 -21.62 -13.30
CA HIS A 22 29.29 -20.59 -12.27
C HIS A 22 27.97 -20.74 -11.50
N ALA A 23 28.03 -21.49 -10.41
CA ALA A 23 27.07 -21.34 -9.34
C ALA A 23 27.21 -19.89 -8.86
N ALA A 24 26.26 -19.04 -9.26
CA ALA A 24 26.14 -17.72 -8.70
C ALA A 24 25.79 -17.90 -7.22
N SER A 25 26.80 -17.77 -6.35
CA SER A 25 26.60 -17.64 -4.92
C SER A 25 25.67 -16.45 -4.72
N THR A 26 24.44 -16.71 -4.27
CA THR A 26 23.56 -15.67 -3.74
C THR A 26 24.37 -14.88 -2.71
N PRO A 27 24.51 -13.55 -2.87
CA PRO A 27 25.14 -12.76 -1.82
C PRO A 27 24.33 -12.94 -0.52
N PRO A 28 24.98 -12.87 0.65
CA PRO A 28 24.27 -13.00 1.92
C PRO A 28 23.15 -11.95 2.00
N PRO A 29 22.04 -12.24 2.71
CA PRO A 29 21.03 -11.22 2.96
C PRO A 29 21.66 -10.06 3.75
N PRO A 30 21.10 -8.85 3.69
CA PRO A 30 21.68 -7.69 4.37
C PRO A 30 21.77 -7.94 5.88
N PRO A 31 22.76 -7.37 6.61
CA PRO A 31 23.09 -7.80 7.99
C PRO A 31 21.93 -7.78 8.99
N TRP A 32 21.06 -6.77 8.92
CA TRP A 32 19.82 -6.67 9.72
C TRP A 32 18.83 -7.83 9.51
N LEU A 33 19.06 -8.65 8.49
CA LEU A 33 18.28 -9.83 8.15
C LEU A 33 18.94 -11.12 8.71
N ASP A 34 20.23 -11.13 9.07
CA ASP A 34 20.88 -12.27 9.76
C ASP A 34 21.14 -12.03 11.26
N ASP A 35 21.04 -10.79 11.75
CA ASP A 35 21.10 -10.48 13.20
C ASP A 35 19.88 -11.02 13.96
N ALA A 36 19.99 -12.28 14.41
CA ALA A 36 18.94 -12.99 15.15
C ALA A 36 18.89 -12.64 16.66
N ASP A 37 19.91 -11.95 17.20
CA ASP A 37 20.10 -11.72 18.64
C ASP A 37 20.03 -10.24 19.06
N HIS A 38 19.79 -9.30 18.14
CA HIS A 38 19.60 -7.88 18.47
C HIS A 38 18.30 -7.33 17.89
N HIS A 39 17.51 -6.65 18.73
CA HIS A 39 16.31 -5.92 18.35
C HIS A 39 16.62 -4.74 17.41
N HIS A 40 16.88 -5.03 16.14
CA HIS A 40 16.50 -4.13 15.04
C HIS A 40 15.00 -4.25 14.75
N ASP A 41 14.18 -4.42 15.81
CA ASP A 41 12.73 -4.29 15.80
C ASP A 41 12.39 -2.84 15.53
N ASN A 42 12.50 -2.48 14.26
CA ASN A 42 12.07 -1.20 13.76
C ASN A 42 12.82 -0.07 14.49
N ALA A 43 14.16 -0.11 14.60
CA ALA A 43 14.94 0.89 15.36
C ALA A 43 14.52 2.35 15.03
N PHE A 44 14.19 2.58 13.75
CA PHE A 44 13.49 3.76 13.24
C PHE A 44 12.15 4.05 13.95
N LEU A 45 11.15 3.16 13.90
CA LEU A 45 9.86 3.38 14.58
C LEU A 45 9.91 3.24 16.11
N HIS A 46 10.88 2.50 16.66
CA HIS A 46 11.14 2.45 18.10
C HIS A 46 11.64 3.81 18.58
N TRP A 47 12.58 4.43 17.86
CA TRP A 47 13.02 5.80 18.12
C TRP A 47 11.86 6.80 17.97
N VAL A 48 11.04 6.69 16.91
CA VAL A 48 9.87 7.58 16.70
C VAL A 48 8.78 7.42 17.77
N ILE A 49 8.59 6.23 18.36
CA ILE A 49 7.45 5.92 19.25
C ILE A 49 7.84 5.88 20.74
N ASN A 50 9.03 5.37 21.07
CA ASN A 50 9.46 5.10 22.45
C ASN A 50 10.53 6.08 22.97
N ASP A 51 11.33 6.72 22.12
CA ASP A 51 12.19 7.83 22.56
C ASP A 51 11.33 9.11 22.62
N HIS A 52 10.67 9.30 23.77
CA HIS A 52 9.76 10.41 24.10
C HIS A 52 10.45 11.79 24.21
N HIS A 53 11.25 12.15 23.22
CA HIS A 53 12.01 13.40 23.16
C HIS A 53 11.67 14.27 21.93
N HIS A 54 10.65 13.90 21.14
CA HIS A 54 10.12 14.80 20.12
C HIS A 54 9.13 15.79 20.76
N PRO A 55 9.38 17.12 20.76
CA PRO A 55 8.56 18.12 21.48
C PRO A 55 7.12 18.33 20.97
N LEU A 56 6.68 17.50 20.03
CA LEU A 56 5.36 17.55 19.39
C LEU A 56 4.47 16.34 19.75
N LEU A 57 5.01 15.37 20.48
CA LEU A 57 4.31 14.16 20.95
C LEU A 57 4.32 14.04 22.48
N ASP A 58 4.57 15.15 23.17
CA ASP A 58 4.55 15.27 24.62
C ASP A 58 3.10 15.16 25.12
N LEU A 59 2.72 13.96 25.58
CA LEU A 59 1.33 13.54 25.86
C LEU A 59 1.12 13.12 27.32
N ASP A 60 1.89 13.71 28.23
CA ASP A 60 1.97 13.40 29.67
C ASP A 60 0.65 13.58 30.50
N ASP A 61 -0.48 13.90 29.86
CA ASP A 61 -1.73 14.31 30.53
C ASP A 61 -3.00 13.67 29.93
N VAL A 62 -2.90 12.50 29.27
CA VAL A 62 -4.04 11.84 28.59
C VAL A 62 -4.25 10.38 29.04
N ASP A 63 -5.32 10.17 29.81
CA ASP A 63 -5.74 8.88 30.36
C ASP A 63 -6.18 7.88 29.25
N LEU A 64 -5.54 6.71 29.19
CA LEU A 64 -5.68 5.73 28.09
C LEU A 64 -6.88 4.78 28.25
N ASP A 65 -8.07 5.32 28.52
CA ASP A 65 -9.28 4.50 28.77
C ASP A 65 -10.45 4.85 27.83
N TYR A 66 -10.42 4.32 26.60
CA TYR A 66 -11.48 4.52 25.60
C TYR A 66 -11.98 3.24 24.90
N ALA A 67 -12.26 2.21 25.68
CA ALA A 67 -13.00 1.02 25.25
C ALA A 67 -14.51 1.29 25.08
N LYS A 68 -14.91 2.25 24.23
CA LYS A 68 -16.31 2.49 23.81
C LYS A 68 -16.40 3.21 22.46
N PRO A 69 -17.00 2.61 21.41
CA PRO A 69 -17.30 3.35 20.19
C PRO A 69 -18.43 4.35 20.43
N ALA A 70 -18.19 5.62 20.12
CA ALA A 70 -19.16 6.70 20.30
C ALA A 70 -20.44 6.45 19.47
N PRO A 71 -21.65 6.63 20.04
CA PRO A 71 -22.88 6.54 19.29
C PRO A 71 -23.08 7.80 18.44
N PHE A 72 -23.00 7.65 17.11
CA PHE A 72 -23.50 8.69 16.19
C PHE A 72 -25.02 8.80 16.35
N PHE A 73 -25.47 9.85 17.03
CA PHE A 73 -26.87 10.26 17.06
C PHE A 73 -27.22 10.96 15.75
N PHE A 74 -28.24 10.45 15.06
CA PHE A 74 -29.11 11.28 14.22
C PHE A 74 -30.42 11.48 14.96
N ALA A 75 -30.85 12.73 15.06
CA ALA A 75 -32.11 13.08 15.71
C ALA A 75 -33.28 12.81 14.77
N ASP A 76 -34.32 12.17 15.27
CA ASP A 76 -35.69 12.39 14.77
C ASP A 76 -36.64 12.59 15.96
N ARG A 77 -37.69 13.36 15.72
CA ARG A 77 -38.55 13.96 16.75
C ARG A 77 -39.72 13.06 17.10
N GLY A 78 -39.87 12.81 18.40
CA GLY A 78 -41.18 12.68 19.04
C GLY A 78 -41.85 11.32 18.94
N LEU A 79 -41.91 10.63 20.09
CA LEU A 79 -43.16 10.20 20.74
C LEU A 79 -42.81 9.53 22.07
N HIS A 80 -43.19 10.15 23.18
CA HIS A 80 -43.05 9.55 24.51
C HIS A 80 -44.03 8.38 24.66
N HIS A 81 -43.55 7.14 24.82
CA HIS A 81 -44.28 6.06 25.49
C HIS A 81 -43.29 5.24 26.34
N HIS A 82 -43.64 4.98 27.61
CA HIS A 82 -42.83 4.20 28.55
C HIS A 82 -42.96 2.70 28.26
N HIS A 83 -41.85 1.93 28.33
CA HIS A 83 -41.88 0.52 28.75
C HIS A 83 -40.53 0.10 29.40
N PRO A 84 -40.52 -0.94 30.25
CA PRO A 84 -39.46 -1.16 31.25
C PRO A 84 -38.31 -2.06 30.80
N ALA A 85 -37.31 -2.20 31.68
CA ALA A 85 -36.04 -2.90 31.52
C ALA A 85 -36.08 -4.20 30.68
N SER A 86 -35.34 -4.21 29.57
CA SER A 86 -35.09 -5.39 28.75
C SER A 86 -33.90 -6.20 29.28
N SER A 87 -34.14 -7.47 29.58
CA SER A 87 -33.10 -8.47 29.88
C SER A 87 -32.11 -8.65 28.73
N SER A 88 -30.81 -8.76 29.04
CA SER A 88 -29.76 -9.06 28.07
C SER A 88 -29.85 -10.50 27.57
N PHE A 89 -30.51 -10.73 26.44
CA PHE A 89 -30.37 -11.98 25.70
C PHE A 89 -29.00 -12.03 25.01
N PRO A 90 -28.27 -13.16 25.05
CA PRO A 90 -27.02 -13.29 24.32
C PRO A 90 -27.29 -13.27 22.82
N ASN A 91 -26.64 -12.35 22.10
CA ASN A 91 -26.74 -12.27 20.65
C ASN A 91 -26.21 -13.58 20.03
N PRO A 92 -26.94 -14.26 19.12
CA PRO A 92 -26.48 -15.51 18.54
C PRO A 92 -25.19 -15.30 17.74
N LYS A 93 -24.30 -16.29 17.79
CA LYS A 93 -23.11 -16.32 16.92
C LYS A 93 -23.57 -16.43 15.46
N PRO A 94 -22.95 -15.70 14.51
CA PRO A 94 -23.32 -15.79 13.10
C PRO A 94 -23.08 -17.20 12.57
N THR A 95 -24.01 -17.68 11.76
CA THR A 95 -23.89 -18.94 11.03
C THR A 95 -23.07 -18.74 9.74
N ALA A 96 -22.67 -19.83 9.10
CA ALA A 96 -22.02 -19.76 7.79
C ALA A 96 -22.94 -19.13 6.71
N ASP A 97 -24.25 -19.33 6.87
CA ASP A 97 -25.28 -18.79 5.97
C ASP A 97 -25.39 -17.26 6.11
N ASP A 98 -25.31 -16.73 7.34
CA ASP A 98 -25.31 -15.28 7.60
C ASP A 98 -24.12 -14.56 6.95
N ASN A 99 -22.93 -15.17 7.04
CA ASN A 99 -21.70 -14.66 6.41
C ASN A 99 -21.86 -14.58 4.88
N THR A 100 -22.40 -15.65 4.29
CA THR A 100 -22.62 -15.76 2.84
C THR A 100 -23.65 -14.73 2.36
N SER A 101 -24.79 -14.63 3.07
CA SER A 101 -25.83 -13.65 2.76
C SER A 101 -25.33 -12.20 2.85
N THR A 102 -24.45 -11.89 3.79
CA THR A 102 -23.84 -10.56 3.92
C THR A 102 -23.02 -10.19 2.68
N VAL A 103 -22.21 -11.12 2.18
CA VAL A 103 -21.39 -10.93 0.96
C VAL A 103 -22.27 -10.83 -0.29
N GLU A 104 -23.30 -11.68 -0.40
CA GLU A 104 -24.25 -11.63 -1.52
C GLU A 104 -24.99 -10.29 -1.60
N GLN A 105 -25.44 -9.76 -0.46
CA GLN A 105 -26.12 -8.47 -0.40
C GLN A 105 -25.17 -7.31 -0.74
N LEU A 106 -23.91 -7.36 -0.29
CA LEU A 106 -22.88 -6.38 -0.68
C LEU A 106 -22.62 -6.42 -2.21
N VAL A 107 -22.46 -7.61 -2.79
CA VAL A 107 -22.28 -7.78 -4.24
C VAL A 107 -23.52 -7.28 -5.01
N GLN A 108 -24.72 -7.49 -4.50
CA GLN A 108 -25.95 -6.98 -5.11
C GLN A 108 -26.02 -5.44 -5.04
N ALA A 109 -25.64 -4.82 -3.92
CA ALA A 109 -25.53 -3.37 -3.81
C ALA A 109 -24.47 -2.78 -4.78
N ALA A 110 -23.35 -3.47 -4.96
CA ALA A 110 -22.33 -3.08 -5.92
C ALA A 110 -22.84 -3.17 -7.38
N LYS A 111 -23.58 -4.24 -7.74
CA LYS A 111 -24.23 -4.36 -9.07
C LYS A 111 -25.27 -3.26 -9.33
N LEU A 112 -26.06 -2.89 -8.33
CA LEU A 112 -27.03 -1.80 -8.46
C LEU A 112 -26.33 -0.44 -8.62
N THR A 113 -25.23 -0.23 -7.88
CA THR A 113 -24.36 0.94 -8.05
C THR A 113 -23.80 1.02 -9.47
N GLU A 114 -23.25 -0.09 -10.00
CA GLU A 114 -22.74 -0.20 -11.37
C GLU A 114 -23.82 0.06 -12.44
N ALA A 115 -25.08 -0.28 -12.15
CA ALA A 115 -26.23 -0.01 -13.01
C ALA A 115 -26.81 1.42 -12.87
N GLY A 116 -26.25 2.25 -11.98
CA GLY A 116 -26.75 3.60 -11.68
C GLY A 116 -27.93 3.67 -10.70
N ASP A 117 -28.41 2.54 -10.17
CA ASP A 117 -29.49 2.50 -9.17
C ASP A 117 -28.92 2.67 -7.75
N VAL A 118 -28.42 3.88 -7.50
CA VAL A 118 -27.85 4.30 -6.21
C VAL A 118 -28.87 4.19 -5.07
N LEU A 119 -30.15 4.44 -5.35
CA LEU A 119 -31.21 4.35 -4.34
C LEU A 119 -31.47 2.91 -3.90
N ALA A 120 -31.60 1.95 -4.82
CA ALA A 120 -31.72 0.55 -4.44
C ALA A 120 -30.44 0.00 -3.79
N ALA A 121 -29.26 0.43 -4.23
CA ALA A 121 -27.99 0.09 -3.58
C ALA A 121 -27.97 0.56 -2.12
N ARG A 122 -28.30 1.84 -1.86
CA ARG A 122 -28.45 2.41 -0.50
C ARG A 122 -29.49 1.64 0.33
N HIS A 123 -30.64 1.28 -0.24
CA HIS A 123 -31.67 0.48 0.45
C HIS A 123 -31.17 -0.91 0.86
N ILE A 124 -30.34 -1.58 0.05
CA ILE A 124 -29.72 -2.85 0.45
C ILE A 124 -28.73 -2.63 1.60
N LEU A 125 -27.82 -1.66 1.48
CA LEU A 125 -26.80 -1.36 2.50
C LEU A 125 -27.41 -0.91 3.85
N ALA A 126 -28.63 -0.38 3.84
CA ALA A 126 -29.39 -0.02 5.04
C ALA A 126 -30.06 -1.22 5.76
N ARG A 127 -30.14 -2.42 5.15
CA ARG A 127 -30.88 -3.55 5.73
C ARG A 127 -30.30 -4.01 7.08
N PRO A 128 -31.14 -4.34 8.09
CA PRO A 128 -30.66 -4.81 9.39
C PRO A 128 -29.73 -6.03 9.32
N ALA A 129 -29.96 -6.95 8.38
CA ALA A 129 -29.14 -8.16 8.19
C ALA A 129 -27.66 -7.85 7.94
N ILE A 130 -27.34 -6.82 7.15
CA ILE A 130 -25.95 -6.39 6.89
C ILE A 130 -25.42 -5.42 7.96
N ASN A 131 -26.30 -4.99 8.89
CA ASN A 131 -25.99 -4.05 9.96
C ASN A 131 -25.94 -4.71 11.34
N TYR A 132 -25.86 -6.05 11.39
CA TYR A 132 -25.63 -6.78 12.62
C TYR A 132 -24.28 -6.39 13.25
N ARG A 133 -24.34 -5.76 14.42
CA ARG A 133 -23.15 -5.35 15.18
C ARG A 133 -22.61 -6.53 15.97
N LEU A 134 -21.69 -7.27 15.36
CA LEU A 134 -20.74 -8.09 16.11
C LEU A 134 -19.59 -7.20 16.60
N PRO A 135 -19.00 -7.48 17.78
CA PRO A 135 -17.64 -7.04 18.07
C PRO A 135 -16.73 -7.52 16.94
N ALA A 136 -15.97 -6.62 16.31
CA ALA A 136 -15.15 -6.96 15.14
C ALA A 136 -14.23 -8.16 15.43
N SER A 137 -13.64 -8.18 16.63
CA SER A 137 -12.78 -9.24 17.17
C SER A 137 -13.41 -10.65 17.26
N ALA A 138 -14.74 -10.77 17.19
CA ALA A 138 -15.44 -12.05 17.21
C ALA A 138 -15.93 -12.52 15.82
N ALA A 139 -15.76 -11.70 14.78
CA ALA A 139 -16.25 -11.98 13.44
C ALA A 139 -15.14 -12.57 12.54
N PRO A 140 -15.45 -13.60 11.72
CA PRO A 140 -14.45 -14.17 10.81
C PRO A 140 -13.94 -13.13 9.80
N PRO A 141 -12.70 -13.28 9.27
CA PRO A 141 -12.11 -12.40 8.25
C PRO A 141 -13.07 -11.99 7.10
N LEU A 142 -13.87 -12.94 6.61
CA LEU A 142 -14.89 -12.71 5.59
C LEU A 142 -15.94 -11.66 5.99
N LEU A 143 -16.46 -11.77 7.23
CA LEU A 143 -17.51 -10.89 7.72
C LEU A 143 -16.95 -9.51 8.09
N ARG A 144 -15.77 -9.44 8.74
CA ARG A 144 -15.06 -8.17 8.97
C ARG A 144 -14.83 -7.41 7.66
N SER A 145 -14.28 -8.09 6.65
CA SER A 145 -14.08 -7.52 5.32
C SER A 145 -15.38 -7.02 4.69
N ALA A 146 -16.43 -7.86 4.66
CA ALA A 146 -17.72 -7.48 4.09
C ALA A 146 -18.34 -6.25 4.77
N LEU A 147 -18.21 -6.12 6.10
CA LEU A 147 -18.68 -4.96 6.85
C LEU A 147 -17.89 -3.69 6.49
N TYR A 148 -16.57 -3.76 6.34
CA TYR A 148 -15.75 -2.61 5.93
C TYR A 148 -16.06 -2.15 4.50
N PHE A 149 -16.22 -3.09 3.56
CA PHE A 149 -16.64 -2.75 2.19
C PHE A 149 -18.05 -2.18 2.13
N LYS A 150 -18.99 -2.69 2.95
CA LYS A 150 -20.34 -2.11 3.08
C LYS A 150 -20.28 -0.67 3.59
N ASP A 151 -19.51 -0.40 4.64
CA ASP A 151 -19.38 0.95 5.20
C ASP A 151 -18.66 1.92 4.24
N ALA A 152 -17.63 1.44 3.53
CA ALA A 152 -16.96 2.20 2.48
C ALA A 152 -17.89 2.53 1.30
N LEU A 153 -18.64 1.53 0.80
CA LEU A 153 -19.61 1.72 -0.29
C LEU A 153 -20.73 2.67 0.13
N ARG A 154 -21.28 2.50 1.34
CA ARG A 154 -22.28 3.42 1.89
C ARG A 154 -21.76 4.86 1.96
N ARG A 155 -20.51 5.08 2.38
CA ARG A 155 -19.90 6.42 2.43
C ARG A 155 -19.74 7.02 1.03
N ALA A 156 -19.15 6.27 0.10
CA ALA A 156 -18.96 6.70 -1.28
C ALA A 156 -20.29 7.04 -1.98
N LEU A 157 -21.35 6.27 -1.70
CA LEU A 157 -22.68 6.53 -2.24
C LEU A 157 -23.42 7.70 -1.57
N ILE A 158 -22.97 8.24 -0.43
CA ILE A 158 -23.60 9.41 0.21
C ILE A 158 -22.99 10.72 -0.31
N SER A 159 -21.69 10.74 -0.60
CA SER A 159 -20.96 11.96 -0.95
C SER A 159 -21.40 12.67 -2.23
N ASP A 160 -22.08 11.98 -3.14
CA ASP A 160 -22.42 12.53 -4.45
C ASP A 160 -23.63 13.49 -4.42
N ASP A 161 -24.63 13.29 -3.54
CA ASP A 161 -25.86 14.10 -3.56
C ASP A 161 -25.67 15.56 -3.06
N ASP A 162 -24.85 15.76 -2.03
CA ASP A 162 -24.58 17.10 -1.46
C ASP A 162 -23.75 17.99 -2.41
N SER A 163 -23.09 17.40 -3.41
CA SER A 163 -22.24 18.13 -4.38
C SER A 163 -23.02 19.03 -5.35
N SER A 164 -24.34 18.88 -5.41
CA SER A 164 -25.22 19.59 -6.36
C SER A 164 -25.50 21.07 -6.02
N SER A 165 -24.98 21.60 -4.91
CA SER A 165 -25.32 22.97 -4.45
C SER A 165 -24.18 23.84 -3.89
N SER A 166 -22.92 23.38 -3.82
CA SER A 166 -21.78 24.27 -3.53
C SER A 166 -20.50 23.86 -4.24
N SER A 167 -19.81 24.83 -4.85
CA SER A 167 -18.54 24.63 -5.58
C SER A 167 -17.33 24.64 -4.64
N THR A 168 -17.48 24.07 -3.46
CA THR A 168 -16.43 23.99 -2.42
C THR A 168 -16.09 22.52 -2.20
N PRO A 169 -14.81 22.13 -2.22
CA PRO A 169 -14.45 20.78 -1.78
C PRO A 169 -14.96 20.58 -0.34
N PRO A 170 -15.37 19.36 0.04
CA PRO A 170 -15.69 19.08 1.43
C PRO A 170 -14.48 19.50 2.29
N PRO A 171 -14.70 20.15 3.45
CA PRO A 171 -13.59 20.52 4.33
C PRO A 171 -12.78 19.26 4.65
N PRO A 172 -11.44 19.35 4.77
CA PRO A 172 -10.63 18.20 5.13
C PRO A 172 -11.23 17.54 6.37
N LEU A 173 -11.52 16.23 6.25
CA LEU A 173 -12.04 15.43 7.36
C LEU A 173 -11.20 15.74 8.59
N HIS A 174 -11.84 16.32 9.61
CA HIS A 174 -11.26 16.88 10.85
C HIS A 174 -9.74 16.76 10.95
N GLU A 175 -9.00 17.89 10.95
CA GLU A 175 -7.56 17.93 11.22
C GLU A 175 -7.21 16.85 12.26
N PRO A 176 -6.50 15.78 11.86
CA PRO A 176 -6.42 14.58 12.67
C PRO A 176 -5.76 14.98 13.99
N HIS A 177 -6.47 14.74 15.09
CA HIS A 177 -5.96 15.09 16.41
C HIS A 177 -4.57 14.44 16.56
N PRO A 178 -3.58 15.06 17.23
CA PRO A 178 -2.24 14.47 17.36
C PRO A 178 -2.25 13.00 17.83
N HIS A 179 -3.24 12.66 18.66
CA HIS A 179 -3.60 11.30 19.06
C HIS A 179 -3.94 10.33 17.91
N ASP A 180 -4.73 10.76 16.91
CA ASP A 180 -5.07 9.95 15.73
C ASP A 180 -3.83 9.71 14.84
N LEU A 181 -2.91 10.68 14.77
CA LEU A 181 -1.60 10.48 14.13
C LEU A 181 -0.77 9.44 14.90
N LEU A 182 -0.69 9.53 16.23
CA LEU A 182 0.00 8.53 17.04
C LEU A 182 -0.62 7.12 16.88
N LEU A 183 -1.95 7.02 16.87
CA LEU A 183 -2.63 5.74 16.62
C LEU A 183 -2.36 5.21 15.21
N LYS A 184 -2.28 6.06 14.19
CA LYS A 184 -1.87 5.67 12.82
C LYS A 184 -0.44 5.13 12.80
N LEU A 185 0.51 5.80 13.46
CA LEU A 185 1.92 5.40 13.52
C LEU A 185 2.12 4.09 14.31
N THR A 186 1.50 3.96 15.48
CA THR A 186 1.57 2.72 16.28
C THR A 186 0.87 1.54 15.58
N SER A 187 -0.27 1.76 14.93
CA SER A 187 -0.93 0.72 14.12
C SER A 187 -0.09 0.30 12.91
N TYR A 188 0.62 1.24 12.29
CA TYR A 188 1.58 0.93 11.22
C TYR A 188 2.73 0.05 11.76
N LYS A 189 3.35 0.43 12.89
CA LYS A 189 4.41 -0.39 13.53
C LYS A 189 3.91 -1.79 13.86
N SER A 190 2.76 -1.92 14.52
CA SER A 190 2.19 -3.24 14.81
C SER A 190 1.95 -4.04 13.53
N PHE A 191 1.53 -3.39 12.43
CA PHE A 191 1.33 -4.08 11.16
C PHE A 191 2.65 -4.52 10.49
N SER A 192 3.72 -3.72 10.52
CA SER A 192 5.04 -4.14 10.01
C SER A 192 5.63 -5.28 10.81
N ASP A 193 5.45 -5.24 12.15
CA ASP A 193 6.03 -6.23 13.06
C ASP A 193 5.26 -7.58 12.97
N LEU A 194 3.95 -7.57 12.67
CA LEU A 194 3.13 -8.78 12.49
C LEU A 194 3.07 -9.31 11.04
N SER A 195 3.16 -8.47 10.01
CA SER A 195 2.92 -8.87 8.62
C SER A 195 4.13 -8.63 7.72
N PRO A 196 4.56 -9.62 6.91
CA PRO A 196 5.64 -9.43 5.96
C PRO A 196 5.27 -8.49 4.80
N LEU A 197 4.01 -8.03 4.68
CA LEU A 197 3.54 -7.27 3.52
C LEU A 197 4.31 -5.97 3.30
N LEU A 198 4.53 -5.18 4.35
CA LEU A 198 5.26 -3.91 4.26
C LEU A 198 6.74 -4.16 3.93
N HIS A 199 7.42 -4.96 4.74
CA HIS A 199 8.82 -5.37 4.53
C HIS A 199 9.08 -5.96 3.14
N PHE A 200 8.18 -6.83 2.64
CA PHE A 200 8.24 -7.38 1.29
C PHE A 200 8.22 -6.28 0.22
N ALA A 201 7.28 -5.33 0.34
CA ALA A 201 7.18 -4.21 -0.57
C ALA A 201 8.44 -3.33 -0.51
N HIS A 202 8.86 -2.95 0.71
CA HIS A 202 10.03 -2.10 0.94
C HIS A 202 11.29 -2.70 0.35
N PHE A 203 11.66 -3.92 0.73
CA PHE A 203 12.94 -4.52 0.31
C PHE A 203 12.96 -4.79 -1.20
N THR A 204 11.84 -5.23 -1.78
CA THR A 204 11.76 -5.42 -3.24
C THR A 204 11.86 -4.09 -4.00
N CYS A 205 11.29 -3.00 -3.47
CA CYS A 205 11.40 -1.66 -4.08
C CYS A 205 12.81 -1.08 -3.94
N VAL A 206 13.39 -1.14 -2.73
CA VAL A 206 14.76 -0.70 -2.44
C VAL A 206 15.75 -1.43 -3.32
N GLN A 207 15.64 -2.76 -3.43
CA GLN A 207 16.54 -3.54 -4.25
C GLN A 207 16.43 -3.23 -5.74
N ALA A 208 15.22 -2.93 -6.25
CA ALA A 208 15.05 -2.45 -7.63
C ALA A 208 15.69 -1.08 -7.90
N VAL A 209 15.62 -0.15 -6.93
CA VAL A 209 16.32 1.16 -7.02
C VAL A 209 17.83 0.98 -6.98
N LEU A 210 18.32 0.10 -6.10
CA LEU A 210 19.75 -0.22 -5.98
C LEU A 210 20.28 -0.87 -7.27
N ASP A 211 19.60 -1.88 -7.82
CA ASP A 211 20.09 -2.62 -9.00
C ASP A 211 20.15 -1.73 -10.25
N GLU A 212 19.18 -0.82 -10.44
CA GLU A 212 19.07 -0.01 -11.66
C GLU A 212 19.82 1.34 -11.59
N LEU A 213 19.93 1.98 -10.42
CA LEU A 213 20.46 3.35 -10.33
C LEU A 213 21.80 3.46 -9.58
N ALA A 214 21.98 2.75 -8.46
CA ALA A 214 23.13 2.94 -7.58
C ALA A 214 24.51 2.66 -8.22
N PRO A 215 24.69 1.73 -9.19
CA PRO A 215 25.97 1.51 -9.86
C PRO A 215 26.49 2.69 -10.71
N SER A 216 25.65 3.67 -11.05
CA SER A 216 26.00 4.76 -11.99
C SER A 216 25.61 6.17 -11.54
N ALA A 217 24.85 6.30 -10.44
CA ALA A 217 24.41 7.57 -9.90
C ALA A 217 25.39 8.11 -8.85
N SER A 218 25.72 9.40 -8.91
CA SER A 218 26.33 10.12 -7.78
C SER A 218 25.28 10.63 -6.79
N CYS A 219 24.04 10.81 -7.25
CA CYS A 219 22.88 11.17 -6.44
C CYS A 219 21.64 10.44 -6.99
N ILE A 220 20.91 9.75 -6.11
CA ILE A 220 19.57 9.23 -6.42
C ILE A 220 18.55 10.24 -5.90
N HIS A 221 17.55 10.57 -6.72
CA HIS A 221 16.43 11.43 -6.30
C HIS A 221 15.11 10.65 -6.40
N LEU A 222 14.53 10.35 -5.24
CA LEU A 222 13.28 9.64 -5.12
C LEU A 222 12.10 10.61 -5.08
N LEU A 223 11.11 10.33 -5.90
CA LEU A 223 9.79 10.97 -5.88
C LEU A 223 8.78 9.93 -5.38
N ASP A 224 8.18 10.17 -4.22
CA ASP A 224 7.35 9.15 -3.53
C ASP A 224 5.92 9.62 -3.32
N PHE A 225 4.95 8.88 -3.87
CA PHE A 225 3.52 9.14 -3.77
C PHE A 225 2.85 8.53 -2.50
N ASP A 226 3.60 7.78 -1.69
CA ASP A 226 3.12 7.10 -0.47
C ASP A 226 4.26 6.97 0.56
N ILE A 227 4.86 8.10 0.95
CA ILE A 227 6.04 8.17 1.86
C ILE A 227 5.83 7.44 3.20
N GLY A 228 4.57 7.27 3.63
CA GLY A 228 4.20 6.38 4.72
C GLY A 228 4.75 6.86 6.06
N VAL A 229 5.81 6.22 6.53
CA VAL A 229 6.59 6.64 7.70
C VAL A 229 8.07 6.88 7.38
N GLY A 230 8.51 6.70 6.12
CA GLY A 230 9.90 6.88 5.67
C GLY A 230 10.80 5.63 5.75
N GLU A 231 10.39 4.58 6.47
CA GLU A 231 11.15 3.34 6.72
C GLU A 231 11.80 2.74 5.46
N GLN A 232 11.07 2.65 4.34
CA GLN A 232 11.59 2.16 3.05
C GLN A 232 12.88 2.86 2.61
N TRP A 233 12.99 4.16 2.89
CA TRP A 233 14.16 4.96 2.49
C TRP A 233 15.26 4.95 3.55
N ALA A 234 14.94 4.69 4.82
CA ALA A 234 15.95 4.32 5.80
C ALA A 234 16.65 3.01 5.39
N SER A 235 15.92 1.99 4.94
CA SER A 235 16.51 0.76 4.38
C SER A 235 17.42 1.04 3.17
N LEU A 236 17.02 1.96 2.28
CA LEU A 236 17.87 2.37 1.16
C LEU A 236 19.14 3.10 1.62
N MET A 237 19.06 4.02 2.59
CA MET A 237 20.24 4.71 3.14
C MET A 237 21.25 3.71 3.71
N HIS A 238 20.77 2.72 4.48
CA HIS A 238 21.62 1.66 5.01
C HIS A 238 22.36 0.91 3.90
N ASP A 239 21.64 0.48 2.85
CA ASP A 239 22.26 -0.24 1.75
C ASP A 239 23.20 0.65 0.90
N LEU A 240 22.89 1.93 0.72
CA LEU A 240 23.79 2.88 0.06
C LEU A 240 25.09 3.06 0.85
N ALA A 241 25.02 3.26 2.17
CA ALA A 241 26.20 3.43 3.02
C ALA A 241 27.18 2.25 2.91
N HIS A 242 26.66 1.02 2.85
CA HIS A 242 27.48 -0.20 2.81
C HIS A 242 27.90 -0.65 1.39
N ARG A 243 27.02 -0.52 0.39
CA ARG A 243 27.20 -1.08 -0.96
C ARG A 243 27.66 -0.04 -1.99
N HIS A 244 27.28 1.23 -1.80
CA HIS A 244 27.53 2.33 -2.74
C HIS A 244 27.96 3.62 -1.99
N PRO A 245 29.04 3.58 -1.19
CA PRO A 245 29.47 4.71 -0.38
C PRO A 245 29.75 5.96 -1.23
N GLY A 246 29.26 7.11 -0.75
CA GLY A 246 29.36 8.40 -1.44
C GLY A 246 28.20 8.73 -2.38
N VAL A 247 27.26 7.80 -2.63
CA VAL A 247 26.01 8.11 -3.34
C VAL A 247 25.10 8.94 -2.43
N ALA A 248 24.74 10.14 -2.88
CA ALA A 248 23.79 11.00 -2.19
C ALA A 248 22.34 10.54 -2.41
N LEU A 249 21.46 10.83 -1.44
CA LEU A 249 20.03 10.53 -1.53
C LEU A 249 19.18 11.79 -1.36
N LYS A 250 18.29 12.06 -2.30
CA LYS A 250 17.22 13.05 -2.16
C LYS A 250 15.88 12.33 -2.13
N VAL A 251 15.00 12.70 -1.22
CA VAL A 251 13.62 12.19 -1.16
C VAL A 251 12.66 13.37 -1.27
N THR A 252 11.64 13.25 -2.11
CA THR A 252 10.55 14.23 -2.22
C THR A 252 9.22 13.50 -2.07
N ALA A 253 8.55 13.72 -0.94
CA ALA A 253 7.20 13.24 -0.70
C ALA A 253 6.20 14.05 -1.53
N LEU A 254 5.47 13.37 -2.41
CA LEU A 254 4.46 13.94 -3.29
C LEU A 254 3.07 13.71 -2.69
N ASN A 255 2.49 14.76 -2.13
CA ASN A 255 1.14 14.73 -1.57
C ASN A 255 0.10 15.06 -2.66
N VAL A 256 -1.02 14.33 -2.63
CA VAL A 256 -2.25 14.65 -3.37
C VAL A 256 -3.36 14.77 -2.32
N THR A 257 -3.99 15.93 -2.19
CA THR A 257 -4.99 16.24 -1.14
C THR A 257 -6.18 15.29 -1.14
N ALA A 258 -6.54 14.74 -2.31
CA ALA A 258 -7.61 13.76 -2.47
C ALA A 258 -7.19 12.29 -2.22
N SER A 259 -5.96 12.03 -1.72
CA SER A 259 -5.44 10.69 -1.42
C SER A 259 -5.37 10.43 0.10
N SER A 260 -5.58 9.18 0.52
CA SER A 260 -5.31 8.70 1.88
C SER A 260 -3.81 8.62 2.21
N SER A 261 -2.94 8.68 1.18
CA SER A 261 -1.49 8.89 1.32
C SER A 261 -1.10 10.35 1.50
N SER A 262 -2.06 11.29 1.60
CA SER A 262 -1.73 12.66 2.05
C SER A 262 -1.31 12.64 3.53
N HIS A 263 -0.22 13.35 3.82
CA HIS A 263 0.35 13.42 5.15
C HIS A 263 0.13 14.79 5.79
N HIS A 264 -0.26 14.80 7.06
CA HIS A 264 -0.35 16.01 7.85
C HIS A 264 1.02 16.69 7.96
N PRO A 265 1.14 18.04 7.98
CA PRO A 265 2.43 18.72 8.08
C PRO A 265 3.31 18.24 9.24
N LEU A 266 2.72 17.96 10.41
CA LEU A 266 3.44 17.37 11.55
C LEU A 266 4.02 15.98 11.23
N GLN A 267 3.32 15.14 10.47
CA GLN A 267 3.82 13.83 10.06
C GLN A 267 4.98 13.97 9.07
N LEU A 268 4.90 14.92 8.13
CA LEU A 268 5.99 15.19 7.18
C LEU A 268 7.23 15.74 7.89
N GLN A 269 7.06 16.56 8.93
CA GLN A 269 8.15 17.03 9.77
C GLN A 269 8.80 15.88 10.56
N LEU A 270 8.00 15.02 11.23
CA LEU A 270 8.51 13.83 11.91
C LEU A 270 9.34 12.95 10.95
N ILE A 271 8.81 12.65 9.75
CA ILE A 271 9.53 11.88 8.72
C ILE A 271 10.83 12.57 8.30
N HIS A 272 10.81 13.89 8.08
CA HIS A 272 12.00 14.66 7.74
C HIS A 272 13.08 14.55 8.83
N ASP A 273 12.70 14.81 10.08
CA ASP A 273 13.65 14.91 11.19
C ASP A 273 14.23 13.53 11.52
N THR A 274 13.44 12.45 11.45
CA THR A 274 13.93 11.06 11.59
C THR A 274 14.87 10.65 10.45
N LEU A 275 14.47 10.86 9.19
CA LEU A 275 15.29 10.47 8.04
C LEU A 275 16.60 11.26 7.96
N SER A 276 16.57 12.54 8.31
CA SER A 276 17.78 13.39 8.36
C SER A 276 18.75 12.96 9.47
N THR A 277 18.24 12.56 10.63
CA THR A 277 19.06 12.02 11.73
C THR A 277 19.70 10.69 11.32
N PHE A 278 18.89 9.75 10.83
CA PHE A 278 19.37 8.44 10.40
C PHE A 278 20.39 8.50 9.24
N ALA A 279 20.19 9.43 8.30
CA ALA A 279 21.16 9.68 7.24
C ALA A 279 22.49 10.26 7.75
N ALA A 280 22.45 11.13 8.77
CA ALA A 280 23.64 11.68 9.40
C ALA A 280 24.46 10.59 10.12
N ASP A 281 23.79 9.71 10.88
CA ASP A 281 24.43 8.58 11.57
C ASP A 281 25.13 7.62 10.58
N LEU A 282 24.49 7.36 9.43
CA LEU A 282 25.06 6.56 8.34
C LEU A 282 26.04 7.32 7.44
N SER A 283 26.27 8.62 7.68
CA SER A 283 27.09 9.50 6.82
C SER A 283 26.65 9.54 5.34
N VAL A 284 25.36 9.34 5.06
CA VAL A 284 24.77 9.43 3.72
C VAL A 284 24.37 10.88 3.44
N PRO A 285 24.89 11.54 2.38
CA PRO A 285 24.50 12.91 2.05
C PRO A 285 23.01 12.96 1.65
N PHE A 286 22.17 13.50 2.54
CA PHE A 286 20.71 13.43 2.41
C PHE A 286 20.04 14.80 2.28
N ARG A 287 18.90 14.84 1.56
CA ARG A 287 17.93 15.94 1.59
C ARG A 287 16.50 15.40 1.47
N PHE A 288 15.60 15.94 2.27
CA PHE A 288 14.16 15.72 2.14
C PHE A 288 13.45 16.96 1.61
N ALA A 289 12.31 16.76 0.95
CA ALA A 289 11.33 17.79 0.66
C ALA A 289 9.93 17.18 0.66
N ALA A 290 8.91 18.01 0.85
CA ALA A 290 7.53 17.66 0.57
C ALA A 290 6.97 18.63 -0.48
N PHE A 291 6.19 18.11 -1.43
CA PHE A 291 5.57 18.89 -2.49
C PHE A 291 4.10 18.47 -2.64
N ASN A 292 3.20 19.44 -2.81
CA ASN A 292 1.78 19.18 -3.07
C ASN A 292 1.53 19.22 -4.59
N LEU A 293 1.13 18.10 -5.19
CA LEU A 293 0.86 17.99 -6.61
C LEU A 293 -0.39 18.74 -7.08
N ASP A 294 -1.28 19.12 -6.15
CA ASP A 294 -2.43 19.98 -6.45
C ASP A 294 -2.04 21.47 -6.53
N ALA A 295 -0.75 21.81 -6.36
CA ALA A 295 -0.24 23.15 -6.59
C ALA A 295 -0.45 23.59 -8.06
N THR A 296 -0.96 24.80 -8.26
CA THR A 296 -1.19 25.38 -9.59
C THR A 296 0.09 25.57 -10.41
N ASP A 297 1.25 25.63 -9.74
CA ASP A 297 2.56 25.72 -10.36
C ASP A 297 3.45 24.53 -9.95
N LEU A 298 3.79 23.70 -10.94
CA LEU A 298 4.69 22.57 -10.79
C LEU A 298 6.16 22.93 -11.09
N THR A 299 6.46 24.20 -11.41
CA THR A 299 7.83 24.68 -11.68
C THR A 299 8.82 24.36 -10.57
N PRO A 300 8.48 24.48 -9.26
CA PRO A 300 9.43 24.10 -8.20
C PRO A 300 9.80 22.62 -8.25
N LEU A 301 8.83 21.71 -8.46
CA LEU A 301 9.10 20.28 -8.60
C LEU A 301 9.98 19.98 -9.83
N LEU A 302 9.69 20.62 -10.96
CA LEU A 302 10.50 20.53 -12.18
C LEU A 302 11.93 21.09 -12.00
N ALA A 303 12.13 22.05 -11.09
CA ALA A 303 13.44 22.64 -10.79
C ALA A 303 14.29 21.78 -9.85
N VAL A 304 13.68 20.95 -8.99
CA VAL A 304 14.43 20.02 -8.11
C VAL A 304 15.02 18.85 -8.91
N ALA A 305 14.44 18.51 -10.07
CA ALA A 305 15.00 17.56 -11.05
C ALA A 305 16.25 18.11 -11.74
N ALA A 306 17.35 18.22 -10.98
CA ALA A 306 18.63 18.66 -11.48
C ALA A 306 19.17 17.66 -12.52
N ALA A 307 19.76 18.17 -13.61
CA ALA A 307 20.17 17.39 -14.79
C ALA A 307 21.21 16.27 -14.54
N THR A 308 21.73 16.13 -13.32
CA THR A 308 22.71 15.12 -12.91
C THR A 308 22.13 13.98 -12.08
N ASP A 309 20.93 14.15 -11.48
CA ASP A 309 20.39 13.17 -10.53
C ASP A 309 19.80 11.96 -11.25
N ALA A 310 19.92 10.77 -10.65
CA ALA A 310 19.22 9.58 -11.10
C ALA A 310 17.83 9.55 -10.44
N ILE A 311 16.82 10.01 -11.16
CA ILE A 311 15.46 10.10 -10.63
C ILE A 311 14.76 8.73 -10.66
N ALA A 312 14.30 8.28 -9.50
CA ALA A 312 13.41 7.13 -9.34
C ALA A 312 12.06 7.60 -8.78
N VAL A 313 10.98 6.92 -9.16
CA VAL A 313 9.63 7.24 -8.73
C VAL A 313 9.00 6.03 -8.06
N HIS A 314 8.56 6.18 -6.82
CA HIS A 314 7.75 5.19 -6.12
C HIS A 314 6.27 5.58 -6.27
N LEU A 315 5.55 4.82 -7.10
CA LEU A 315 4.16 5.07 -7.47
C LEU A 315 3.31 3.83 -7.15
N PRO A 316 2.90 3.61 -5.90
CA PRO A 316 1.96 2.54 -5.56
C PRO A 316 0.63 2.69 -6.27
N VAL A 317 0.00 1.56 -6.58
CA VAL A 317 -1.29 1.55 -7.26
C VAL A 317 -2.37 2.13 -6.33
N GLY A 318 -3.20 3.02 -6.88
CA GLY A 318 -4.22 3.75 -6.13
C GLY A 318 -3.71 4.98 -5.35
N SER A 319 -2.39 5.25 -5.31
CA SER A 319 -1.84 6.47 -4.67
C SER A 319 -2.25 7.76 -5.39
N VAL A 320 -2.65 7.66 -6.66
CA VAL A 320 -3.26 8.72 -7.46
C VAL A 320 -4.56 8.20 -8.06
N HIS A 321 -5.53 9.09 -8.26
CA HIS A 321 -6.82 8.71 -8.85
C HIS A 321 -6.62 8.22 -10.30
N ALA A 322 -7.41 7.21 -10.73
CA ALA A 322 -7.19 6.52 -12.01
C ALA A 322 -7.12 7.47 -13.21
N THR A 323 -8.00 8.48 -13.25
CA THR A 323 -8.04 9.49 -14.31
C THR A 323 -6.83 10.44 -14.32
N ALA A 324 -6.12 10.57 -13.20
CA ALA A 324 -4.90 11.37 -13.09
C ALA A 324 -3.62 10.59 -13.46
N VAL A 325 -3.67 9.23 -13.52
CA VAL A 325 -2.51 8.39 -13.85
C VAL A 325 -1.82 8.83 -15.15
N PRO A 326 -2.51 9.08 -16.29
CA PRO A 326 -1.84 9.50 -17.52
C PRO A 326 -1.07 10.83 -17.38
N SER A 327 -1.64 11.80 -16.65
CA SER A 327 -1.00 13.09 -16.38
C SER A 327 0.20 12.96 -15.45
N VAL A 328 0.12 12.10 -14.43
CA VAL A 328 1.22 11.76 -13.53
C VAL A 328 2.36 11.08 -14.30
N LEU A 329 2.06 10.10 -15.14
CA LEU A 329 3.06 9.43 -15.98
C LEU A 329 3.73 10.39 -16.99
N HIS A 330 2.99 11.37 -17.51
CA HIS A 330 3.55 12.43 -18.34
C HIS A 330 4.49 13.36 -17.54
N LEU A 331 4.12 13.76 -16.32
CA LEU A 331 4.98 14.52 -15.41
C LEU A 331 6.26 13.76 -15.06
N VAL A 332 6.14 12.47 -14.73
CA VAL A 332 7.27 11.56 -14.45
C VAL A 332 8.27 11.52 -15.60
N ARG A 333 7.80 11.47 -16.86
CA ARG A 333 8.69 11.61 -18.03
C ARG A 333 9.32 12.98 -18.17
N ARG A 334 8.55 14.05 -17.95
CA ARG A 334 9.07 15.44 -18.03
C ARG A 334 10.15 15.72 -17.00
N LEU A 335 10.11 15.05 -15.85
CA LEU A 335 11.12 15.10 -14.81
C LEU A 335 12.40 14.31 -15.18
N GLY A 336 12.40 13.53 -16.26
CA GLY A 336 13.56 12.71 -16.64
C GLY A 336 13.79 11.52 -15.69
N ALA A 337 12.70 10.97 -15.11
CA ALA A 337 12.78 9.73 -14.36
C ALA A 337 13.49 8.64 -15.18
N LYS A 338 14.29 7.81 -14.51
CA LYS A 338 14.95 6.64 -15.08
C LYS A 338 14.21 5.36 -14.72
N LEU A 339 13.62 5.32 -13.53
CA LEU A 339 12.93 4.16 -12.97
C LEU A 339 11.60 4.56 -12.33
N VAL A 340 10.55 3.77 -12.57
CA VAL A 340 9.29 3.79 -11.81
C VAL A 340 9.14 2.44 -11.13
N VAL A 341 8.99 2.41 -9.82
CA VAL A 341 8.68 1.22 -9.03
C VAL A 341 7.25 1.35 -8.52
N SER A 342 6.43 0.32 -8.76
CA SER A 342 5.02 0.30 -8.37
C SER A 342 4.71 -0.93 -7.54
N VAL A 343 3.94 -0.68 -6.48
CA VAL A 343 3.42 -1.66 -5.52
C VAL A 343 1.90 -1.74 -5.67
N ASP A 344 1.41 -2.90 -6.09
CA ASP A 344 -0.02 -3.24 -6.18
C ASP A 344 -0.37 -4.11 -4.97
N ARG A 345 -1.17 -3.58 -4.03
CA ARG A 345 -1.52 -4.24 -2.77
C ARG A 345 -2.69 -5.24 -2.92
N GLY A 346 -2.65 -6.03 -3.99
CA GLY A 346 -3.51 -7.20 -4.27
C GLY A 346 -4.98 -6.90 -4.63
N CYS A 347 -5.42 -5.65 -4.46
CA CYS A 347 -6.81 -5.24 -4.60
C CYS A 347 -7.15 -4.63 -5.97
N ASP A 348 -6.26 -3.87 -6.60
CA ASP A 348 -6.62 -3.09 -7.79
C ASP A 348 -6.77 -3.97 -9.03
N ARG A 349 -7.97 -3.97 -9.59
CA ARG A 349 -8.29 -4.57 -10.90
C ARG A 349 -9.22 -3.62 -11.64
N GLY A 350 -8.74 -2.41 -11.90
CA GLY A 350 -9.50 -1.37 -12.61
C GLY A 350 -10.08 -1.83 -13.96
N GLU A 351 -9.47 -2.82 -14.61
CA GLU A 351 -9.99 -3.41 -15.86
C GLU A 351 -11.31 -4.18 -15.70
N LEU A 352 -11.72 -4.50 -14.47
CA LEU A 352 -12.97 -5.21 -14.18
C LEU A 352 -14.14 -4.23 -13.97
N PRO A 353 -15.38 -4.62 -14.31
CA PRO A 353 -16.58 -3.91 -13.87
C PRO A 353 -16.59 -3.71 -12.36
N PHE A 354 -17.12 -2.58 -11.90
CA PHE A 354 -17.14 -2.14 -10.50
C PHE A 354 -17.49 -3.25 -9.49
N ALA A 355 -18.55 -4.01 -9.74
CA ALA A 355 -18.99 -5.07 -8.84
C ALA A 355 -18.00 -6.26 -8.78
N ALA A 356 -17.30 -6.54 -9.88
CA ALA A 356 -16.27 -7.58 -9.94
C ALA A 356 -14.94 -7.10 -9.33
N HIS A 357 -14.57 -5.83 -9.54
CA HIS A 357 -13.43 -5.19 -8.87
C HIS A 357 -13.61 -5.17 -7.34
N LEU A 358 -14.77 -4.73 -6.85
CA LEU A 358 -15.10 -4.71 -5.42
C LEU A 358 -15.03 -6.11 -4.79
N LEU A 359 -15.51 -7.14 -5.50
CA LEU A 359 -15.41 -8.54 -5.04
C LEU A 359 -13.96 -9.03 -4.99
N GLN A 360 -13.09 -8.58 -5.91
CA GLN A 360 -11.66 -8.93 -5.89
C GLN A 360 -10.92 -8.21 -4.75
N ALA A 361 -11.17 -6.92 -4.55
CA ALA A 361 -10.62 -6.16 -3.43
C ALA A 361 -11.06 -6.74 -2.07
N LEU A 362 -12.32 -7.20 -1.96
CA LEU A 362 -12.81 -7.93 -0.80
C LEU A 362 -12.03 -9.24 -0.59
N ARG A 363 -11.79 -10.04 -1.63
CA ARG A 363 -11.02 -11.30 -1.50
C ARG A 363 -9.59 -11.07 -1.04
N SER A 364 -8.90 -10.06 -1.57
CA SER A 364 -7.55 -9.71 -1.12
C SER A 364 -7.54 -9.27 0.34
N THR A 365 -8.53 -8.47 0.75
CA THR A 365 -8.73 -8.07 2.17
C THR A 365 -8.98 -9.28 3.07
N VAL A 366 -9.80 -10.25 2.65
CA VAL A 366 -10.04 -11.48 3.41
C VAL A 366 -8.73 -12.23 3.62
N SER A 367 -7.92 -12.41 2.58
CA SER A 367 -6.61 -13.07 2.71
C SER A 367 -5.63 -12.27 3.59
N LEU A 368 -5.69 -10.94 3.60
CA LEU A 368 -4.90 -10.12 4.52
C LEU A 368 -5.33 -10.35 5.98
N LEU A 369 -6.62 -10.29 6.29
CA LEU A 369 -7.13 -10.50 7.65
C LEU A 369 -6.92 -11.96 8.11
N GLU A 370 -7.08 -12.95 7.24
CA GLU A 370 -6.72 -14.35 7.53
C GLU A 370 -5.22 -14.49 7.87
N SER A 371 -4.34 -13.73 7.22
CA SER A 371 -2.90 -13.76 7.51
C SER A 371 -2.57 -13.13 8.87
N LEU A 372 -3.28 -12.08 9.28
CA LEU A 372 -3.11 -11.43 10.58
C LEU A 372 -3.68 -12.29 11.72
N ASP A 373 -4.83 -12.92 11.52
CA ASP A 373 -5.39 -13.87 12.48
C ASP A 373 -4.46 -15.07 12.70
N ALA A 374 -3.87 -15.60 11.62
CA ALA A 374 -2.98 -16.75 11.68
C ALA A 374 -1.69 -16.47 12.47
N MET A 375 -1.22 -15.22 12.52
CA MET A 375 -0.08 -14.78 13.33
C MET A 375 -0.36 -14.80 14.84
N GLY A 376 -1.61 -15.08 15.28
CA GLY A 376 -1.97 -15.05 16.69
C GLY A 376 -2.04 -13.64 17.28
N THR A 377 -2.29 -12.65 16.42
CA THR A 377 -2.35 -11.22 16.77
C THR A 377 -3.37 -10.98 17.90
N ASP A 378 -2.99 -10.18 18.89
CA ASP A 378 -3.91 -9.73 19.93
C ASP A 378 -5.12 -8.99 19.32
N SER A 379 -6.30 -9.20 19.92
CA SER A 379 -7.58 -8.66 19.42
C SER A 379 -7.57 -7.14 19.27
N ASP A 380 -6.99 -6.41 20.23
CA ASP A 380 -7.00 -4.95 20.23
C ASP A 380 -5.93 -4.39 19.28
N VAL A 381 -4.80 -5.10 19.13
CA VAL A 381 -3.79 -4.80 18.11
C VAL A 381 -4.36 -5.01 16.70
N ALA A 382 -5.03 -6.14 16.45
CA ALA A 382 -5.71 -6.41 15.18
C ALA A 382 -6.77 -5.34 14.86
N ALA A 383 -7.63 -5.01 15.83
CA ALA A 383 -8.65 -3.98 15.66
C ALA A 383 -8.06 -2.57 15.35
N LYS A 384 -6.90 -2.23 15.94
CA LYS A 384 -6.16 -0.99 15.62
C LYS A 384 -5.62 -1.00 14.18
N ILE A 385 -4.91 -2.06 13.77
CA ILE A 385 -4.42 -2.24 12.40
C ILE A 385 -5.57 -2.15 11.38
N GLU A 386 -6.67 -2.84 11.66
CA GLU A 386 -7.85 -2.82 10.79
C GLU A 386 -8.47 -1.43 10.67
N ARG A 387 -8.57 -0.70 11.79
CA ARG A 387 -9.17 0.65 11.83
C ARG A 387 -8.31 1.72 11.17
N PHE A 388 -7.01 1.71 11.41
CA PHE A 388 -6.11 2.81 11.01
C PHE A 388 -5.31 2.54 9.73
N TRP A 389 -5.27 1.28 9.24
CA TRP A 389 -4.56 0.92 8.01
C TRP A 389 -5.48 0.26 6.97
N VAL A 390 -6.19 -0.80 7.33
CA VAL A 390 -7.02 -1.57 6.37
C VAL A 390 -8.25 -0.79 5.91
N GLN A 391 -9.07 -0.27 6.84
CA GLN A 391 -10.30 0.44 6.53
C GLN A 391 -10.08 1.71 5.68
N PRO A 392 -9.08 2.58 5.93
CA PRO A 392 -8.80 3.73 5.07
C PRO A 392 -8.47 3.32 3.62
N LYS A 393 -7.70 2.25 3.42
CA LYS A 393 -7.38 1.76 2.06
C LYS A 393 -8.59 1.13 1.36
N ILE A 394 -9.49 0.46 2.08
CA ILE A 394 -10.79 0.02 1.52
C ILE A 394 -11.65 1.22 1.12
N GLN A 395 -11.74 2.24 1.97
CA GLN A 395 -12.51 3.47 1.69
C GLN A 395 -11.97 4.20 0.45
N GLU A 396 -10.66 4.32 0.33
CA GLU A 396 -9.99 4.87 -0.86
C GLU A 396 -10.27 4.06 -2.13
N CYS A 397 -10.07 2.74 -2.08
CA CYS A 397 -10.32 1.83 -3.20
C CYS A 397 -11.77 1.93 -3.70
N VAL A 398 -12.75 1.86 -2.79
CA VAL A 398 -14.17 1.93 -3.15
C VAL A 398 -14.55 3.33 -3.68
N ARG A 399 -14.12 4.41 -3.02
CA ARG A 399 -14.36 5.79 -3.50
C ARG A 399 -13.78 6.02 -4.89
N ALA A 400 -12.54 5.59 -5.12
CA ALA A 400 -11.89 5.71 -6.42
C ALA A 400 -12.63 4.92 -7.50
N ALA A 401 -13.10 3.70 -7.19
CA ALA A 401 -13.83 2.85 -8.12
C ALA A 401 -15.26 3.36 -8.42
N VAL A 402 -15.94 4.01 -7.47
CA VAL A 402 -17.25 4.67 -7.72
C VAL A 402 -17.07 5.92 -8.60
N GLY A 403 -16.08 6.76 -8.29
CA GLY A 403 -15.85 8.04 -8.98
C GLY A 403 -15.49 7.95 -10.47
N VAL A 404 -15.09 6.78 -10.96
CA VAL A 404 -14.84 6.52 -12.39
C VAL A 404 -16.14 6.40 -13.21
N GLY A 405 -17.31 6.35 -12.56
CA GLY A 405 -18.60 6.59 -13.23
C GLY A 405 -18.99 5.57 -14.31
N GLY A 406 -18.48 4.34 -14.22
CA GLY A 406 -18.73 3.29 -15.22
C GLY A 406 -17.98 3.47 -16.54
N ASP A 407 -17.09 4.47 -16.67
CA ASP A 407 -16.24 4.64 -17.84
C ASP A 407 -15.15 3.55 -17.88
N LYS A 408 -15.47 2.47 -18.60
CA LYS A 408 -14.59 1.32 -18.84
C LYS A 408 -13.29 1.70 -19.58
N THR A 409 -13.18 2.89 -20.16
CA THR A 409 -11.97 3.35 -20.84
C THR A 409 -10.96 4.02 -19.89
N ALA A 410 -11.44 4.59 -18.78
CA ALA A 410 -10.61 5.31 -17.82
C ALA A 410 -9.79 4.39 -16.90
N ALA A 411 -10.24 3.15 -16.68
CA ALA A 411 -9.60 2.19 -15.78
C ALA A 411 -8.88 1.07 -16.55
N SER A 412 -7.83 1.44 -17.31
CA SER A 412 -6.87 0.46 -17.83
C SER A 412 -6.03 -0.12 -16.70
N ALA A 413 -5.79 -1.44 -16.71
CA ALA A 413 -4.86 -2.08 -15.77
C ALA A 413 -3.53 -1.32 -15.71
N TRP A 414 -3.10 -0.91 -14.52
CA TRP A 414 -2.01 0.05 -14.34
C TRP A 414 -0.68 -0.34 -15.04
N ARG A 415 -0.39 -1.64 -15.13
CA ARG A 415 0.77 -2.19 -15.87
C ARG A 415 0.65 -1.95 -17.39
N ALA A 416 -0.55 -2.09 -17.94
CA ALA A 416 -0.84 -1.78 -19.33
C ALA A 416 -0.80 -0.26 -19.57
N THR A 417 -1.18 0.55 -18.59
CA THR A 417 -1.06 2.02 -18.64
C THR A 417 0.40 2.49 -18.66
N LEU A 418 1.28 1.87 -17.86
CA LEU A 418 2.73 2.10 -17.94
C LEU A 418 3.29 1.67 -19.31
N ALA A 419 2.98 0.45 -19.76
CA ALA A 419 3.45 -0.05 -21.06
C ALA A 419 2.97 0.81 -22.24
N SER A 420 1.69 1.22 -22.25
CA SER A 420 1.10 2.05 -23.32
C SER A 420 1.66 3.46 -23.36
N ALA A 421 2.03 4.00 -22.20
CA ALA A 421 2.74 5.26 -22.12
C ALA A 421 4.16 5.14 -22.72
N GLY A 422 4.78 3.95 -22.65
CA GLY A 422 6.11 3.66 -23.20
C GLY A 422 7.16 3.16 -22.18
N PHE A 423 6.78 2.92 -20.91
CA PHE A 423 7.73 2.38 -19.93
C PHE A 423 7.99 0.88 -20.19
N VAL A 424 9.23 0.43 -20.00
CA VAL A 424 9.67 -0.95 -20.27
C VAL A 424 9.84 -1.71 -18.95
N PRO A 425 9.22 -2.90 -18.76
CA PRO A 425 9.32 -3.64 -17.50
C PRO A 425 10.74 -4.16 -17.25
N VAL A 426 11.22 -3.94 -16.03
CA VAL A 426 12.49 -4.45 -15.49
C VAL A 426 12.24 -5.80 -14.84
N GLN A 427 13.20 -6.73 -14.98
CA GLN A 427 13.12 -8.04 -14.33
C GLN A 427 13.56 -7.93 -12.87
N VAL A 428 12.76 -8.44 -11.94
CA VAL A 428 13.18 -8.61 -10.55
C VAL A 428 14.47 -9.44 -10.47
N SER A 429 15.41 -8.97 -9.65
CA SER A 429 16.71 -9.61 -9.44
C SER A 429 16.59 -10.80 -8.49
N SER A 430 17.55 -11.72 -8.60
CA SER A 430 17.67 -12.84 -7.66
C SER A 430 17.99 -12.39 -6.23
N MET A 431 18.57 -11.19 -6.05
CA MET A 431 18.77 -10.59 -4.72
C MET A 431 17.43 -10.22 -4.08
N ALA A 432 16.57 -9.49 -4.79
CA ALA A 432 15.25 -9.12 -4.27
C ALA A 432 14.40 -10.37 -3.95
N GLU A 433 14.46 -11.39 -4.80
CA GLU A 433 13.80 -12.68 -4.58
C GLU A 433 14.37 -13.40 -3.34
N ALA A 434 15.70 -13.42 -3.14
CA ALA A 434 16.33 -14.03 -1.97
C ALA A 434 16.07 -13.27 -0.65
N GLN A 435 16.06 -11.94 -0.67
CA GLN A 435 15.69 -11.10 0.48
C GLN A 435 14.24 -11.36 0.91
N ALA A 436 13.31 -11.38 -0.06
CA ALA A 436 11.91 -11.69 0.19
C ALA A 436 11.73 -13.13 0.71
N GLU A 437 12.44 -14.12 0.17
CA GLU A 437 12.42 -15.49 0.69
C GLU A 437 12.90 -15.56 2.15
N SER A 438 13.97 -14.84 2.47
CA SER A 438 14.56 -14.88 3.81
C SER A 438 13.66 -14.21 4.85
N LEU A 439 12.99 -13.10 4.48
CA LEU A 439 11.90 -12.50 5.26
C LEU A 439 10.80 -13.53 5.60
N LEU A 440 10.35 -14.33 4.63
CA LEU A 440 9.31 -15.34 4.88
C LEU A 440 9.80 -16.52 5.74
N LYS A 441 11.08 -16.90 5.66
CA LYS A 441 11.68 -17.99 6.46
C LYS A 441 11.72 -17.68 7.96
N LYS A 442 11.70 -16.40 8.35
CA LYS A 442 11.67 -15.95 9.75
C LYS A 442 10.28 -16.06 10.41
N LEU A 443 9.21 -16.16 9.63
CA LEU A 443 7.85 -16.08 10.18
C LEU A 443 7.47 -17.37 10.92
N PRO A 444 6.77 -17.28 12.08
CA PRO A 444 6.36 -18.46 12.84
C PRO A 444 5.24 -19.27 12.15
N VAL A 445 4.58 -18.69 11.14
CA VAL A 445 3.42 -19.29 10.45
C VAL A 445 3.76 -19.77 9.05
N ARG A 446 3.06 -20.83 8.61
CA ARG A 446 3.06 -21.27 7.21
C ARG A 446 1.82 -20.71 6.51
N GLY A 447 2.02 -20.19 5.30
CA GLY A 447 0.93 -19.71 4.45
C GLY A 447 1.36 -18.62 3.49
N PHE A 448 2.38 -17.83 3.87
CA PHE A 448 3.03 -16.91 2.95
C PHE A 448 3.84 -17.66 1.88
N ARG A 449 3.80 -17.17 0.65
CA ARG A 449 4.60 -17.69 -0.48
C ARG A 449 4.92 -16.57 -1.46
N LEU A 450 5.99 -16.77 -2.23
CA LEU A 450 6.36 -15.89 -3.34
C LEU A 450 6.00 -16.51 -4.69
N GLU A 451 5.70 -15.67 -5.67
CA GLU A 451 5.54 -16.05 -7.07
C GLU A 451 6.24 -15.00 -7.96
N ARG A 452 7.21 -15.43 -8.77
CA ARG A 452 7.80 -14.59 -9.81
C ARG A 452 6.97 -14.71 -11.08
N ARG A 453 6.36 -13.61 -11.55
CA ARG A 453 5.47 -13.60 -12.71
C ARG A 453 5.67 -12.33 -13.55
N ALA A 454 5.92 -12.51 -14.85
CA ALA A 454 6.12 -11.42 -15.82
C ALA A 454 7.14 -10.35 -15.35
N GLY A 455 8.27 -10.79 -14.78
CA GLY A 455 9.32 -9.90 -14.25
C GLY A 455 9.00 -9.22 -12.92
N SER A 456 7.77 -9.31 -12.43
CA SER A 456 7.34 -8.82 -11.12
C SER A 456 7.47 -9.92 -10.07
N LEU A 457 7.53 -9.53 -8.80
CA LEU A 457 7.48 -10.45 -7.65
C LEU A 457 6.15 -10.26 -6.91
N PHE A 458 5.50 -11.36 -6.54
CA PHE A 458 4.20 -11.39 -5.87
C PHE A 458 4.32 -12.05 -4.50
N LEU A 459 3.69 -11.44 -3.49
CA LEU A 459 3.46 -12.03 -2.17
C LEU A 459 2.01 -12.51 -2.08
N HIS A 460 1.85 -13.75 -1.64
CA HIS A 460 0.54 -14.36 -1.42
C HIS A 460 0.39 -14.85 0.01
N TRP A 461 -0.85 -14.86 0.50
CA TRP A 461 -1.28 -15.66 1.64
C TRP A 461 -2.16 -16.80 1.14
N GLN A 462 -1.74 -18.05 1.38
CA GLN A 462 -2.37 -19.27 0.88
C GLN A 462 -2.56 -19.25 -0.65
N ARG A 463 -3.72 -18.81 -1.13
CA ARG A 463 -4.05 -18.63 -2.56
C ARG A 463 -4.39 -17.18 -2.93
N GLY A 464 -4.59 -16.29 -1.96
CA GLY A 464 -4.86 -14.88 -2.17
C GLY A 464 -3.58 -14.09 -2.47
N GLU A 465 -3.66 -13.16 -3.41
CA GLU A 465 -2.60 -12.19 -3.69
C GLU A 465 -2.70 -11.03 -2.69
N LEU A 466 -1.61 -10.76 -1.96
CA LEU A 466 -1.53 -9.69 -0.96
C LEU A 466 -0.84 -8.44 -1.51
N ALA A 467 0.26 -8.64 -2.23
CA ALA A 467 1.03 -7.55 -2.81
C ALA A 467 1.81 -8.03 -4.03
N SER A 468 2.17 -7.10 -4.90
CA SER A 468 3.12 -7.33 -5.97
C SER A 468 3.93 -6.09 -6.28
N VAL A 469 5.21 -6.29 -6.58
CA VAL A 469 6.16 -5.23 -6.89
C VAL A 469 6.69 -5.43 -8.31
N SER A 470 6.75 -4.34 -9.06
CA SER A 470 7.36 -4.32 -10.39
C SER A 470 8.07 -3.00 -10.63
N ALA A 471 9.17 -3.05 -11.36
CA ALA A 471 9.94 -1.88 -11.73
C ALA A 471 9.92 -1.69 -13.25
N TRP A 472 10.00 -0.45 -13.70
CA TRP A 472 9.79 -0.03 -15.08
C TRP A 472 10.79 1.06 -15.45
N ARG A 473 11.55 0.85 -16.52
CA ARG A 473 12.48 1.85 -17.06
C ARG A 473 11.72 2.82 -17.98
N CYS A 474 12.10 4.09 -17.96
CA CYS A 474 11.41 5.17 -18.66
C CYS A 474 11.77 5.28 -20.14
#